data_AF-A0A817N816-F1
#
_entry.id   AF-A0A817N816-F1
#
_cell.length_a   1.000
_cell.length_b   1.000
_cell.length_c   1.000
_cell.angle_alpha   90.00
_cell.angle_beta   90.00
_cell.angle_gamma   90.00
#
_symmetry.space_group_name_H-M   'P 1'
#
loop_
_entity.id
_entity.type
_entity.pdbx_description
1 polymer ?
#
loop_
_entity_poly.entity_id
_entity_poly.type
_entity_poly.pdbx_seq_one_letter_code
_entity_poly.pdbx_strand_id
1 'polypeptide(L)'
;MGLEPTEDHLNPVHVLQELENQLPDNAILIGDGGDFVATAAYVLRPRAPLTWLDPGAFGTLGVGAGFALGAKLVRPEASVWIVYGDGALGYSIMEYDTFIRHKIPIISIVGNDACWSQIARDQVPLLGSIVGCSLEFSNYDKIVESLGGIGFRLDRTNENEMINIFKQANEINQQHRKSVLINCLIGKTNFRQGSISV
;
A
#
# COMPACT_ATOMS: atom_id res chain seq x y z
N MET A 1 17.92 -6.68 -10.15
CA MET A 1 17.22 -7.99 -10.15
C MET A 1 16.22 -7.93 -11.29
N GLY A 2 16.15 -8.92 -12.17
CA GLY A 2 15.18 -8.90 -13.27
C GLY A 2 13.76 -9.05 -12.72
N LEU A 3 12.80 -8.34 -13.30
CA LEU A 3 11.38 -8.49 -12.97
C LEU A 3 10.89 -9.81 -13.54
N GLU A 4 10.36 -10.69 -12.69
CA GLU A 4 9.66 -11.88 -13.16
C GLU A 4 8.28 -11.50 -13.72
N PRO A 5 7.82 -12.07 -14.85
CA PRO A 5 6.46 -11.86 -15.30
C PRO A 5 5.47 -12.49 -14.30
N THR A 6 4.38 -11.80 -13.99
CA THR A 6 3.24 -12.40 -13.27
C THR A 6 2.27 -13.02 -14.28
N GLU A 7 1.49 -14.03 -13.89
CA GLU A 7 0.45 -14.58 -14.77
C GLU A 7 -0.69 -13.57 -14.95
N ASP A 8 -1.17 -13.00 -13.84
CA ASP A 8 -2.23 -12.00 -13.79
C ASP A 8 -1.75 -10.71 -13.12
N HIS A 9 -2.45 -9.60 -13.40
CA HIS A 9 -2.25 -8.29 -12.76
C HIS A 9 -0.79 -7.75 -12.81
N LEU A 10 -0.46 -6.78 -11.96
CA LEU A 10 0.84 -6.10 -11.94
C LEU A 10 1.89 -6.88 -11.15
N ASN A 11 3.16 -6.73 -11.51
CA ASN A 11 4.25 -7.21 -10.66
C ASN A 11 4.41 -6.28 -9.43
N PRO A 12 4.26 -6.76 -8.18
CA PRO A 12 4.37 -5.93 -6.98
C PRO A 12 5.74 -5.28 -6.80
N VAL A 13 6.83 -5.95 -7.22
CA VAL A 13 8.19 -5.38 -7.17
C VAL A 13 8.32 -4.23 -8.16
N HIS A 14 7.75 -4.36 -9.36
CA HIS A 14 7.74 -3.27 -10.34
C HIS A 14 6.96 -2.06 -9.82
N VAL A 15 5.76 -2.27 -9.29
CA VAL A 15 4.93 -1.21 -8.67
C VAL A 15 5.72 -0.46 -7.59
N LEU A 16 6.42 -1.19 -6.71
CA LEU A 16 7.21 -0.58 -5.64
C LEU A 16 8.48 0.12 -6.15
N GLN A 17 9.12 -0.38 -7.22
CA GLN A 17 10.26 0.29 -7.85
C GLN A 17 9.85 1.61 -8.49
N GLU A 18 8.73 1.64 -9.21
CA GLU A 18 8.21 2.87 -9.79
C GLU A 18 7.75 3.85 -8.71
N LEU A 19 7.13 3.36 -7.63
CA LEU A 19 6.78 4.18 -6.48
C LEU A 19 8.04 4.84 -5.87
N GLU A 20 9.08 4.06 -5.59
CA GLU A 20 10.34 4.56 -5.02
C GLU A 20 10.92 5.72 -5.84
N ASN A 21 10.87 5.61 -7.17
CA ASN A 21 11.34 6.65 -8.10
C ASN A 21 10.48 7.93 -8.08
N GLN A 22 9.23 7.86 -7.60
CA GLN A 22 8.31 9.00 -7.52
C GLN A 22 8.12 9.54 -6.10
N LEU A 23 8.72 8.91 -5.08
CA LEU A 23 8.59 9.35 -3.69
C LEU A 23 9.38 10.65 -3.43
N PRO A 24 8.73 11.71 -2.90
CA PRO A 24 9.43 12.94 -2.54
C PRO A 24 10.51 12.75 -1.46
N ASP A 25 11.49 13.65 -1.42
CA ASP A 25 12.58 13.61 -0.42
C ASP A 25 12.10 13.83 1.03
N ASN A 26 10.92 14.43 1.20
CA ASN A 26 10.29 14.63 2.51
C ASN A 26 9.23 13.56 2.84
N ALA A 27 9.27 12.41 2.18
CA ALA A 27 8.29 11.34 2.37
C ALA A 27 8.42 10.66 3.74
N ILE A 28 7.28 10.36 4.35
CA ILE A 28 7.14 9.46 5.50
C ILE A 28 6.34 8.26 5.03
N LEU A 29 6.94 7.08 5.15
CA LEU A 29 6.37 5.81 4.75
C LEU A 29 5.77 5.11 5.96
N ILE A 30 4.60 4.52 5.76
CA ILE A 30 3.88 3.77 6.78
C ILE A 30 3.50 2.42 6.18
N GLY A 31 4.07 1.34 6.71
CA GLY A 31 3.74 -0.01 6.28
C GLY A 31 2.63 -0.61 7.13
N ASP A 32 1.53 -1.02 6.50
CA ASP A 32 0.44 -1.75 7.15
C ASP A 32 -0.09 -2.86 6.24
N GLY A 33 0.45 -4.07 6.39
CA GLY A 33 -0.09 -5.25 5.70
C GLY A 33 0.95 -6.19 5.11
N GLY A 34 1.02 -7.36 5.72
CA GLY A 34 1.61 -8.62 5.26
C GLY A 34 2.67 -8.56 4.14
N ASP A 35 2.44 -9.32 3.07
CA ASP A 35 3.49 -9.69 2.13
C ASP A 35 3.89 -8.54 1.19
N PHE A 36 2.96 -7.65 0.86
CA PHE A 36 3.24 -6.47 0.03
C PHE A 36 4.13 -5.46 0.77
N VAL A 37 3.86 -5.18 2.06
CA VAL A 37 4.72 -4.30 2.87
C VAL A 37 6.08 -4.96 3.12
N ALA A 38 6.11 -6.26 3.36
CA ALA A 38 7.35 -6.97 3.51
C ALA A 38 8.18 -6.94 2.21
N THR A 39 7.55 -6.95 1.03
CA THR A 39 8.22 -6.70 -0.26
C THR A 39 8.69 -5.25 -0.34
N ALA A 40 7.87 -4.28 0.08
CA ALA A 40 8.20 -2.87 0.11
C ALA A 40 9.44 -2.58 0.97
N ALA A 41 9.65 -3.29 2.08
CA ALA A 41 10.83 -3.15 2.93
C ALA A 41 12.17 -3.47 2.22
N TYR A 42 12.15 -4.29 1.15
CA TYR A 42 13.35 -4.53 0.33
C TYR A 42 13.61 -3.43 -0.70
N VAL A 43 12.55 -2.74 -1.14
CA VAL A 43 12.56 -1.83 -2.29
C VAL A 43 12.59 -0.36 -1.85
N LEU A 44 11.66 0.06 -1.00
CA LEU A 44 11.48 1.44 -0.59
C LEU A 44 12.58 1.89 0.38
N ARG A 45 12.99 3.16 0.29
CA ARG A 45 14.06 3.73 1.13
C ARG A 45 13.57 4.89 1.99
N PRO A 46 13.52 4.75 3.33
CA PRO A 46 13.20 5.87 4.20
C PRO A 46 14.23 7.00 4.04
N ARG A 47 13.77 8.25 3.91
CA ARG A 47 14.63 9.40 3.61
C ARG A 47 15.41 9.90 4.84
N ALA A 48 14.97 9.58 6.05
CA ALA A 48 15.64 9.94 7.30
C ALA A 48 15.25 8.98 8.45
N PRO A 49 15.92 9.03 9.62
CA PRO A 49 15.42 8.36 10.81
C PRO A 49 13.97 8.75 11.13
N LEU A 50 13.18 7.78 11.59
CA LEU A 50 11.76 7.98 11.94
C LEU A 50 10.87 8.41 10.74
N THR A 51 11.22 8.02 9.51
CA THR A 51 10.38 8.20 8.32
C THR A 51 9.89 6.88 7.72
N TRP A 52 10.02 5.78 8.49
CA TRP A 52 9.34 4.51 8.25
C TRP A 52 8.68 4.09 9.56
N LEU A 53 7.36 3.90 9.52
CA LEU A 53 6.55 3.45 10.64
C LEU A 53 5.85 2.16 10.23
N ASP A 54 5.83 1.17 11.12
CA ASP A 54 5.14 -0.10 10.90
C ASP A 54 4.70 -0.65 12.27
N PRO A 55 3.84 -1.68 12.36
CA PRO A 55 3.37 -2.22 13.64
C PRO A 55 4.47 -2.88 14.50
N GLY A 56 5.70 -2.96 14.00
CA GLY A 56 6.84 -3.59 14.67
C GLY A 56 6.52 -5.00 15.13
N ALA A 57 6.98 -5.34 16.33
CA ALA A 57 6.86 -6.68 16.89
C ALA A 57 5.41 -7.15 17.15
N PHE A 58 4.44 -6.24 17.21
CA PHE A 58 3.04 -6.61 17.46
C PHE A 58 2.30 -7.04 16.20
N GLY A 59 2.80 -6.70 15.01
CA GLY A 59 2.19 -7.10 13.74
C GLY A 59 0.70 -6.73 13.59
N THR A 60 0.22 -5.71 14.31
CA THR A 60 -1.19 -5.33 14.35
C THR A 60 -1.62 -4.74 13.01
N LEU A 61 -2.54 -5.41 12.32
CA LEU A 61 -3.14 -4.91 11.09
C LEU A 61 -4.10 -3.75 11.37
N GLY A 62 -4.14 -2.77 10.45
CA GLY A 62 -5.04 -1.61 10.54
C GLY A 62 -4.44 -0.40 11.25
N VAL A 63 -3.16 -0.45 11.66
CA VAL A 63 -2.48 0.68 12.30
C VAL A 63 -2.17 1.83 11.34
N GLY A 64 -2.14 1.57 10.04
CA GLY A 64 -1.63 2.46 9.00
C GLY A 64 -2.29 3.83 9.02
N ALA A 65 -3.62 3.87 9.10
CA ALA A 65 -4.37 5.11 9.07
C ALA A 65 -4.13 5.97 10.34
N GLY A 66 -4.09 5.33 11.51
CA GLY A 66 -3.81 6.01 12.77
C GLY A 66 -2.37 6.56 12.83
N PHE A 67 -1.40 5.80 12.33
CA PHE A 67 -0.02 6.27 12.22
C PHE A 67 0.10 7.43 11.22
N ALA A 68 -0.63 7.37 10.11
CA ALA A 68 -0.63 8.44 9.11
C ALA A 68 -1.22 9.74 9.65
N LEU A 69 -2.30 9.63 10.41
CA LEU A 69 -2.90 10.74 11.14
C LEU A 69 -1.87 11.41 12.06
N GLY A 70 -1.21 10.61 12.92
CA GLY A 70 -0.19 11.12 13.84
C GLY A 70 1.00 11.75 13.11
N ALA A 71 1.55 11.06 12.11
CA ALA A 71 2.68 11.53 11.31
C ALA A 71 2.37 12.88 10.63
N LYS A 72 1.19 13.01 10.03
CA LYS A 72 0.78 14.24 9.34
C LYS A 72 0.52 15.39 10.31
N LEU A 73 0.00 15.13 11.50
CA LEU A 73 -0.19 16.17 12.52
C LEU A 73 1.14 16.66 13.12
N VAL A 74 2.11 15.76 13.34
CA VAL A 74 3.43 16.13 13.87
C VAL A 74 4.33 16.76 12.79
N ARG A 75 4.17 16.35 11.52
CA ARG A 75 4.92 16.87 10.37
C ARG A 75 3.96 17.28 9.24
N PRO A 76 3.28 18.45 9.35
CA PRO A 76 2.24 18.88 8.41
C PRO A 76 2.69 18.98 6.95
N GLU A 77 3.95 19.34 6.73
CA GLU A 77 4.56 19.53 5.42
C GLU A 77 5.09 18.23 4.78
N ALA A 78 5.18 17.14 5.55
CA ALA A 78 5.69 15.87 5.02
C ALA A 78 4.72 15.22 4.04
N SER A 79 5.24 14.56 3.00
CA SER A 79 4.44 13.72 2.11
C SER A 79 4.20 12.38 2.80
N VAL A 80 3.02 12.17 3.39
CA VAL A 80 2.72 10.95 4.17
C VAL A 80 2.08 9.91 3.24
N TRP A 81 2.76 8.78 3.12
CA TRP A 81 2.38 7.64 2.29
C TRP A 81 2.12 6.41 3.15
N ILE A 82 0.96 5.78 2.96
CA ILE A 82 0.68 4.47 3.52
C ILE A 82 0.84 3.41 2.42
N VAL A 83 1.58 2.36 2.72
CA VAL A 83 1.71 1.16 1.90
C VAL A 83 0.88 0.07 2.58
N TYR A 84 -0.23 -0.28 1.94
CA TYR A 84 -1.19 -1.26 2.46
C TYR A 84 -1.09 -2.60 1.76
N GLY A 85 -1.30 -3.68 2.52
CA GLY A 85 -1.95 -4.88 1.97
C GLY A 85 -3.48 -4.71 2.02
N ASP A 86 -4.21 -5.25 1.04
CA ASP A 86 -5.68 -5.19 0.97
C ASP A 86 -6.38 -5.67 2.25
N GLY A 87 -5.93 -6.78 2.83
CA GLY A 87 -6.46 -7.31 4.09
C GLY A 87 -6.29 -6.35 5.26
N ALA A 88 -5.19 -5.58 5.30
CA ALA A 88 -4.94 -4.62 6.37
C ALA A 88 -5.74 -3.32 6.17
N LEU A 89 -5.82 -2.85 4.93
CA LEU A 89 -6.65 -1.69 4.56
C LEU A 89 -8.11 -1.90 4.98
N GLY A 90 -8.64 -3.12 4.86
CA GLY A 90 -10.00 -3.45 5.29
C GLY A 90 -10.32 -3.08 6.74
N TYR A 91 -9.32 -3.06 7.64
CA TYR A 91 -9.51 -2.66 9.05
C TYR A 91 -9.59 -1.15 9.25
N SER A 92 -8.99 -0.36 8.38
CA SER A 92 -8.73 1.07 8.63
C SER A 92 -9.23 2.01 7.52
N ILE A 93 -9.84 1.48 6.45
CA ILE A 93 -10.31 2.29 5.32
C ILE A 93 -11.32 3.38 5.71
N MET A 94 -12.12 3.16 6.76
CA MET A 94 -13.10 4.15 7.23
C MET A 94 -12.44 5.41 7.80
N GLU A 95 -11.16 5.38 8.15
CA GLU A 95 -10.41 6.59 8.56
C GLU A 95 -10.24 7.61 7.44
N TYR A 96 -10.54 7.26 6.18
CA TYR A 96 -10.69 8.26 5.13
C TYR A 96 -11.77 9.30 5.47
N ASP A 97 -12.84 8.94 6.21
CA ASP A 97 -13.79 9.94 6.77
C ASP A 97 -13.05 10.97 7.63
N THR A 98 -12.22 10.50 8.57
CA THR A 98 -11.43 11.36 9.45
C THR A 98 -10.48 12.25 8.64
N PHE A 99 -9.73 11.67 7.70
CA PHE A 99 -8.81 12.42 6.85
C PHE A 99 -9.52 13.56 6.10
N ILE A 100 -10.69 13.28 5.55
CA ILE A 100 -11.46 14.22 4.74
C ILE A 100 -12.10 15.29 5.63
N ARG A 101 -12.77 14.88 6.71
CA ARG A 101 -13.44 15.77 7.67
C ARG A 101 -12.45 16.74 8.34
N HIS A 102 -11.22 16.30 8.59
CA HIS A 102 -10.17 17.13 9.19
C HIS A 102 -9.19 17.76 8.17
N LYS A 103 -9.38 17.54 6.86
CA LYS A 103 -8.52 18.09 5.79
C LYS A 103 -7.04 17.69 5.97
N ILE A 104 -6.82 16.43 6.33
CA ILE A 104 -5.52 15.80 6.55
C ILE A 104 -5.19 14.97 5.30
N PRO A 105 -4.38 15.49 4.36
CA PRO A 105 -4.17 14.83 3.09
C PRO A 105 -3.15 13.71 3.25
N ILE A 106 -3.61 12.49 2.98
CA ILE A 106 -2.80 11.26 3.02
C ILE A 106 -2.81 10.62 1.65
N ILE A 107 -1.68 10.09 1.20
CA ILE A 107 -1.62 9.22 0.02
C ILE A 107 -1.53 7.78 0.53
N SER A 108 -2.27 6.87 -0.08
CA SER A 108 -2.05 5.45 0.14
C SER A 108 -1.94 4.69 -1.18
N ILE A 109 -1.16 3.63 -1.16
CA ILE A 109 -1.08 2.61 -2.19
C ILE A 109 -1.44 1.28 -1.54
N VAL A 110 -2.30 0.50 -2.19
CA VAL A 110 -2.63 -0.86 -1.72
C VAL A 110 -2.19 -1.88 -2.75
N GLY A 111 -1.42 -2.86 -2.30
CA GLY A 111 -1.18 -4.11 -3.02
C GLY A 111 -2.37 -5.04 -2.78
N ASN A 112 -3.24 -5.14 -3.76
CA ASN A 112 -4.46 -5.94 -3.73
C ASN A 112 -4.23 -7.23 -4.53
N ASP A 113 -3.90 -8.31 -3.82
CA ASP A 113 -3.74 -9.66 -4.37
C ASP A 113 -4.93 -10.58 -4.02
N ALA A 114 -5.99 -10.01 -3.41
CA ALA A 114 -7.16 -10.73 -2.93
C ALA A 114 -6.79 -11.89 -1.99
N CYS A 115 -5.78 -11.70 -1.14
CA CYS A 115 -5.27 -12.78 -0.30
C CYS A 115 -4.56 -12.27 0.97
N TRP A 116 -4.72 -12.99 2.08
CA TRP A 116 -3.78 -12.88 3.20
C TRP A 116 -2.46 -13.62 2.87
N SER A 117 -1.74 -13.12 1.86
CA SER A 117 -0.61 -13.82 1.25
C SER A 117 0.54 -14.12 2.20
N GLN A 118 0.77 -13.28 3.21
CA GLN A 118 1.80 -13.56 4.22
C GLN A 118 1.50 -14.86 4.99
N ILE A 119 0.21 -15.14 5.25
CA ILE A 119 -0.23 -16.37 5.91
C ILE A 119 -0.27 -17.51 4.91
N ALA A 120 -0.86 -17.29 3.73
CA ALA A 120 -1.00 -18.30 2.69
C ALA A 120 0.36 -18.87 2.23
N ARG A 121 1.42 -18.05 2.25
CA ARG A 121 2.79 -18.43 1.86
C ARG A 121 3.32 -19.64 2.63
N ASP A 122 3.07 -19.70 3.94
CA ASP A 122 3.50 -20.83 4.78
C ASP A 122 2.40 -21.88 4.93
N GLN A 123 1.14 -21.44 4.93
CA GLN A 123 -0.02 -22.32 5.07
C GLN A 123 -0.14 -23.32 3.90
N VAL A 124 0.07 -22.88 2.65
CA VAL A 124 -0.12 -23.73 1.48
C VAL A 124 0.92 -24.86 1.41
N PRO A 125 2.23 -24.62 1.58
CA PRO A 125 3.21 -25.70 1.66
C PRO A 125 2.97 -26.68 2.82
N LEU A 126 2.45 -26.18 3.95
CA LEU A 126 2.28 -26.97 5.17
C LEU A 126 0.98 -27.80 5.17
N LEU A 127 -0.10 -27.26 4.61
CA LEU A 127 -1.44 -27.86 4.62
C LEU A 127 -1.90 -28.38 3.24
N GLY A 128 -1.17 -28.09 2.17
CA GLY A 128 -1.55 -28.42 0.79
C GLY A 128 -2.80 -27.69 0.29
N SER A 129 -3.27 -26.68 1.03
CA SER A 129 -4.51 -25.94 0.73
C SER A 129 -4.45 -24.52 1.30
N ILE A 130 -5.21 -23.61 0.67
CA ILE A 130 -5.47 -22.28 1.22
C ILE A 130 -6.70 -22.33 2.12
N VAL A 131 -6.58 -21.92 3.38
CA VAL A 131 -7.64 -22.00 4.39
C VAL A 131 -7.82 -20.64 5.05
N GLY A 132 -8.98 -20.03 4.81
CA GLY A 132 -9.34 -18.74 5.42
C GLY A 132 -8.51 -17.54 4.98
N CYS A 133 -7.70 -17.66 3.92
CA CYS A 133 -6.84 -16.57 3.43
C CYS A 133 -7.30 -15.97 2.11
N SER A 134 -8.31 -16.57 1.44
CA SER A 134 -8.85 -16.04 0.19
C SER A 134 -9.75 -14.83 0.45
N LEU A 135 -9.50 -13.74 -0.26
CA LEU A 135 -10.31 -12.52 -0.27
C LEU A 135 -10.86 -12.28 -1.69
N GLU A 136 -11.36 -11.06 -1.92
CA GLU A 136 -11.88 -10.60 -3.21
C GLU A 136 -11.20 -9.28 -3.61
N PHE A 137 -11.08 -9.04 -4.92
CA PHE A 137 -10.53 -7.81 -5.48
C PHE A 137 -11.48 -6.61 -5.29
N SER A 138 -11.57 -6.15 -4.05
CA SER A 138 -12.47 -5.08 -3.64
C SER A 138 -12.11 -3.74 -4.30
N ASN A 139 -13.14 -2.93 -4.57
CA ASN A 139 -13.01 -1.61 -5.21
C ASN A 139 -12.68 -0.52 -4.18
N TYR A 140 -11.53 -0.64 -3.52
CA TYR A 140 -11.09 0.30 -2.47
C TYR A 140 -10.98 1.75 -2.99
N ASP A 141 -10.61 1.92 -4.25
CA ASP A 141 -10.61 3.22 -4.95
C ASP A 141 -12.00 3.87 -4.92
N LYS A 142 -13.06 3.09 -5.17
CA LYS A 142 -14.46 3.56 -5.15
C LYS A 142 -14.99 3.81 -3.74
N ILE A 143 -14.54 3.04 -2.75
CA ILE A 143 -14.87 3.29 -1.35
C ILE A 143 -14.33 4.67 -0.93
N VAL A 144 -13.07 4.97 -1.26
CA VAL A 144 -12.46 6.26 -0.93
C VAL A 144 -13.12 7.42 -1.68
N GLU A 145 -13.47 7.25 -2.95
CA GLU A 145 -14.27 8.24 -3.69
C GLU A 145 -15.60 8.53 -2.98
N SER A 146 -16.28 7.50 -2.49
CA SER A 146 -17.56 7.62 -1.78
C SER A 146 -17.45 8.37 -0.46
N LEU A 147 -16.27 8.34 0.18
CA LEU A 147 -15.98 9.11 1.40
C LEU A 147 -15.56 10.57 1.08
N GLY A 148 -15.28 10.90 -0.19
CA GLY A 148 -14.89 12.23 -0.66
C GLY A 148 -13.39 12.40 -0.96
N GLY A 149 -12.64 11.30 -0.99
CA GLY A 149 -11.24 11.25 -1.42
C GLY A 149 -11.11 11.04 -2.94
N ILE A 150 -9.90 10.81 -3.40
CA ILE A 150 -9.62 10.46 -4.81
C ILE A 150 -9.16 9.01 -4.88
N GLY A 151 -9.78 8.21 -5.75
CA GLY A 151 -9.40 6.83 -6.02
C GLY A 151 -8.75 6.67 -7.39
N PHE A 152 -7.65 5.94 -7.46
CA PHE A 152 -7.07 5.42 -8.70
C PHE A 152 -7.07 3.90 -8.64
N ARG A 153 -7.28 3.25 -9.78
CA ARG A 153 -7.15 1.80 -9.92
C ARG A 153 -6.09 1.49 -10.97
N LEU A 154 -5.18 0.57 -10.62
CA LEU A 154 -4.10 0.12 -11.47
C LEU A 154 -4.17 -1.41 -11.59
N ASP A 155 -4.09 -1.89 -12.81
CA ASP A 155 -3.91 -3.29 -13.16
C ASP A 155 -3.06 -3.40 -14.44
N ARG A 156 -2.93 -4.62 -14.99
CA ARG A 156 -2.11 -4.84 -16.19
C ARG A 156 -2.58 -4.04 -17.41
N THR A 157 -3.87 -3.74 -17.52
CA THR A 157 -4.44 -3.09 -18.71
C THR A 157 -4.08 -1.61 -18.82
N ASN A 158 -3.70 -0.98 -17.70
CA ASN A 158 -3.30 0.43 -17.63
C ASN A 158 -1.95 0.63 -16.94
N GLU A 159 -1.07 -0.38 -16.97
CA GLU A 159 0.28 -0.34 -16.39
C GLU A 159 1.12 0.82 -16.93
N ASN A 160 0.92 1.19 -18.20
CA ASN A 160 1.57 2.33 -18.84
C ASN A 160 1.21 3.70 -18.22
N GLU A 161 0.12 3.78 -17.45
CA GLU A 161 -0.31 5.00 -16.75
C GLU A 161 0.26 5.11 -15.32
N MET A 162 0.93 4.07 -14.81
CA MET A 162 1.38 3.97 -13.42
C MET A 162 2.18 5.20 -12.96
N ILE A 163 3.21 5.58 -13.72
CA ILE A 163 4.05 6.74 -13.39
C ILE A 163 3.24 8.03 -13.38
N ASN A 164 2.30 8.18 -14.32
CA ASN A 164 1.45 9.36 -14.38
C ASN A 164 0.51 9.43 -13.17
N ILE A 165 -0.09 8.30 -12.77
CA ILE A 165 -0.95 8.23 -11.58
C ILE A 165 -0.17 8.57 -10.30
N PHE A 166 1.07 8.11 -10.15
CA PHE A 166 1.90 8.45 -8.98
C PHE A 166 2.23 9.95 -8.92
N LYS A 167 2.50 10.58 -10.07
CA LYS A 167 2.70 12.04 -10.14
C LYS A 167 1.42 12.79 -9.80
N GLN A 168 0.30 12.39 -10.38
CA GLN A 168 -1.01 12.97 -10.07
C GLN A 168 -1.37 12.84 -8.59
N ALA A 169 -1.10 11.70 -7.96
CA ALA A 169 -1.35 11.51 -6.54
C ALA A 169 -0.54 12.49 -5.68
N ASN A 170 0.74 12.67 -5.99
CA ASN A 170 1.59 13.68 -5.33
C ASN A 170 1.04 15.10 -5.53
N GLU A 171 0.72 15.49 -6.77
CA GLU A 171 0.21 16.82 -7.10
C GLU A 171 -1.11 17.11 -6.39
N ILE A 172 -2.06 16.17 -6.44
CA ILE A 172 -3.37 16.27 -5.77
C ILE A 172 -3.22 16.43 -4.26
N ASN A 173 -2.34 15.64 -3.64
CA ASN A 173 -2.12 15.71 -2.20
C ASN A 173 -1.46 17.03 -1.77
N GLN A 174 -0.42 17.45 -2.49
CA GLN A 174 0.38 18.62 -2.15
C GLN A 174 -0.35 19.93 -2.47
N GLN A 175 -0.92 20.05 -3.67
CA GLN A 175 -1.51 21.31 -4.15
C GLN A 175 -2.99 21.44 -3.75
N HIS A 176 -3.75 20.34 -3.84
CA HIS A 176 -5.20 20.37 -3.58
C HIS A 176 -5.58 19.88 -2.19
N ARG A 177 -4.60 19.44 -1.38
CA ARG A 177 -4.81 19.01 0.01
C ARG A 177 -5.87 17.90 0.11
N LYS A 178 -5.89 16.99 -0.85
CA LYS A 178 -6.82 15.85 -0.90
C LYS A 178 -6.13 14.54 -0.54
N SER A 179 -6.89 13.65 0.10
CA SER A 179 -6.43 12.28 0.33
C SER A 179 -6.67 11.42 -0.91
N VAL A 180 -5.68 10.60 -1.23
CA VAL A 180 -5.64 9.77 -2.45
C VAL A 180 -5.43 8.32 -2.05
N LEU A 181 -6.10 7.38 -2.74
CA LEU A 181 -5.84 5.95 -2.66
C LEU A 181 -5.57 5.40 -4.05
N ILE A 182 -4.49 4.65 -4.20
CA ILE A 182 -4.12 3.94 -5.43
C ILE A 182 -4.29 2.44 -5.20
N ASN A 183 -5.31 1.85 -5.80
CA ASN A 183 -5.66 0.43 -5.71
C ASN A 183 -4.93 -0.35 -6.81
N CYS A 184 -3.78 -0.93 -6.48
CA CYS A 184 -2.99 -1.73 -7.40
C CYS A 184 -3.37 -3.19 -7.28
N LEU A 185 -4.04 -3.74 -8.30
CA LEU A 185 -4.19 -5.18 -8.40
C LEU A 185 -2.83 -5.77 -8.74
N ILE A 186 -2.36 -6.70 -7.92
CA ILE A 186 -1.03 -7.30 -8.03
C ILE A 186 -1.12 -8.81 -8.16
N GLY A 187 -0.19 -9.37 -8.94
CA GLY A 187 -0.05 -10.80 -9.15
C GLY A 187 0.96 -11.44 -8.20
N LYS A 188 1.00 -12.78 -8.22
CA LYS A 188 1.93 -13.58 -7.42
C LYS A 188 3.34 -13.54 -7.99
N THR A 189 4.33 -13.53 -7.10
CA THR A 189 5.76 -13.52 -7.39
C THR A 189 6.52 -14.48 -6.48
N ASN A 190 7.66 -14.97 -6.95
CA ASN A 190 8.60 -15.77 -6.17
C ASN A 190 9.64 -14.91 -5.44
N PHE A 191 9.61 -13.58 -5.61
CA PHE A 191 10.55 -12.65 -4.98
C PHE A 191 10.80 -12.90 -3.48
N ARG A 192 9.75 -13.22 -2.71
CA ARG A 192 9.86 -13.54 -1.27
C ARG A 192 9.82 -15.04 -0.95
N GLN A 193 9.98 -15.92 -1.93
CA GLN A 193 9.99 -17.37 -1.68
C GLN A 193 11.13 -17.74 -0.73
N GLY A 194 10.80 -18.53 0.30
CA GLY A 194 11.76 -18.92 1.35
C GLY A 194 12.07 -17.83 2.38
N SER A 195 11.48 -16.63 2.26
CA SER A 195 11.52 -15.63 3.34
C SER A 195 10.65 -16.08 4.50
N ILE A 196 11.12 -15.87 5.73
CA ILE A 196 10.31 -16.11 6.93
C ILE A 196 9.31 -14.97 7.06
N SER A 197 8.02 -15.31 7.14
CA SER A 197 6.97 -14.41 7.58
C SER A 197 7.12 -14.23 9.10
N VAL A 198 7.42 -13.01 9.55
CA VAL A 198 7.42 -12.61 10.97
C VAL A 198 6.27 -11.67 11.26
#